data_AF-A0A3N5MR98-F1
#
_entry.id   AF-A0A3N5MR98-F1
#
_cell.length_a   1.000
_cell.length_b   1.000
_cell.length_c   1.000
_cell.angle_alpha   90.00
_cell.angle_beta   90.00
_cell.angle_gamma   90.00
#
_symmetry.space_group_name_H-M   'P 1'
#
loop_
_entity.id
_entity.type
_entity.pdbx_description
1 polymer ?
#
loop_
_entity_poly.entity_id
_entity_poly.type
_entity_poly.pdbx_seq_one_letter_code
_entity_poly.pdbx_strand_id
1 'polypeptide(L)'
;ARVISRGIDQWSHTFVLDKGRKDGVEKDVSAITPRGLAGKIFSVTDSYSKLLSITDINFSASVRLQESRKEGVISGTGSRKITLMYVPYEEEVKIGDIVITSGLDQLFPQGIPVGVISKIDKQGTGYFQYIEVTPYVDDSETEEVLIIK
;
A
#
# COMPACT_ATOMS: atom_id res chain seq x y z
N ALA A 1 12.31 -3.50 11.71
CA ALA A 1 11.45 -3.17 12.86
C ALA A 1 10.42 -4.27 12.99
N ARG A 2 10.22 -4.80 14.20
CA ARG A 2 9.34 -5.94 14.45
C ARG A 2 7.95 -5.47 14.86
N VAL A 3 6.93 -6.16 14.38
CA VAL A 3 5.54 -5.95 14.79
C VAL A 3 5.37 -6.50 16.21
N ILE A 4 4.99 -5.63 17.14
CA ILE A 4 4.78 -5.97 18.56
C ILE A 4 3.31 -5.89 18.97
N SER A 5 2.47 -5.27 18.15
CA SER A 5 1.02 -5.24 18.34
C SER A 5 0.33 -4.96 17.01
N ARG A 6 -0.90 -5.45 16.87
CA ARG A 6 -1.78 -5.19 15.72
C ARG A 6 -3.04 -4.51 16.22
N GLY A 7 -3.55 -3.55 15.45
CA GLY A 7 -4.84 -2.93 15.71
C GLY A 7 -5.96 -3.98 15.75
N ILE A 8 -6.93 -3.76 16.63
CA ILE A 8 -8.06 -4.69 16.87
C ILE A 8 -9.32 -4.21 16.13
N ASP A 9 -9.25 -3.02 15.50
CA ASP A 9 -10.39 -2.46 14.77
C ASP A 9 -10.60 -3.19 13.44
N GLN A 10 -11.87 -3.45 13.09
CA GLN A 10 -12.22 -4.26 11.92
C GLN A 10 -11.96 -3.55 10.59
N TRP A 11 -11.90 -2.21 10.59
CA TRP A 11 -11.68 -1.41 9.38
C TRP A 11 -10.35 -0.64 9.41
N SER A 12 -9.70 -0.54 10.57
CA SER A 12 -8.36 0.04 10.69
C SER A 12 -7.29 -1.04 10.87
N HIS A 13 -6.47 -1.20 9.83
CA HIS A 13 -5.37 -2.14 9.79
C HIS A 13 -4.07 -1.41 10.10
N THR A 14 -3.72 -1.38 11.38
CA THR A 14 -2.50 -0.72 11.87
C THR A 14 -1.61 -1.69 12.64
N PHE A 15 -0.30 -1.44 12.61
CA PHE A 15 0.68 -2.19 13.40
C PHE A 15 1.48 -1.25 14.30
N VAL A 16 1.83 -1.73 15.48
CA VAL A 16 2.82 -1.09 16.35
C VAL A 16 4.16 -1.77 16.13
N LEU A 17 5.20 -0.97 15.88
CA LEU A 17 6.55 -1.42 15.61
C LEU A 17 7.48 -1.06 16.77
N ASP A 18 8.42 -1.94 17.11
CA ASP A 18 9.39 -1.76 18.20
C ASP A 18 10.53 -0.76 17.93
N LYS A 19 10.32 0.15 16.97
CA LYS A 19 11.28 1.18 16.58
C LYS A 19 10.61 2.54 16.50
N GLY A 20 11.24 3.54 17.11
CA GLY A 20 10.73 4.91 17.23
C GLY A 20 11.74 5.97 16.77
N ARG A 21 11.54 7.21 17.19
CA ARG A 21 12.38 8.36 16.84
C ARG A 21 13.83 8.17 17.25
N LYS A 22 14.10 7.52 18.39
CA LYS A 22 15.47 7.23 18.85
C LYS A 22 16.21 6.25 17.95
N ASP A 23 15.48 5.46 17.15
CA ASP A 23 16.03 4.57 16.13
C ASP A 23 16.08 5.22 14.74
N GLY A 24 15.76 6.52 14.62
CA GLY A 24 15.77 7.26 13.35
C GLY A 24 14.50 7.12 12.51
N VAL A 25 13.42 6.54 13.06
CA VAL A 25 12.12 6.46 12.39
C VAL A 25 11.47 7.84 12.33
N GLU A 26 10.90 8.18 11.17
CA GLU A 26 10.20 9.43 10.92
C GLU A 26 8.74 9.18 10.53
N LYS A 27 7.93 10.22 10.56
CA LYS A 27 6.55 10.14 10.11
C LYS A 27 6.54 10.20 8.57
N ASP A 28 5.54 9.57 7.97
CA ASP A 28 5.23 9.57 6.54
C ASP A 28 6.29 8.87 5.67
N VAL A 29 7.17 8.08 6.28
CA VAL A 29 8.14 7.22 5.57
C VAL A 29 7.56 5.83 5.27
N SER A 30 8.12 5.19 4.25
CA SER A 30 7.65 3.90 3.74
C SER A 30 8.10 2.73 4.61
N ALA A 31 7.24 1.72 4.71
CA ALA A 31 7.57 0.44 5.31
C ALA A 31 7.32 -0.69 4.31
N ILE A 32 8.31 -1.55 4.14
CA ILE A 32 8.32 -2.63 3.14
C ILE A 32 8.66 -3.98 3.78
N THR A 33 8.29 -5.04 3.11
CA THR A 33 8.77 -6.41 3.33
C THR A 33 9.56 -6.89 2.11
N PRO A 34 10.22 -8.06 2.16
CA PRO A 34 10.81 -8.66 0.95
C PRO A 34 9.81 -8.90 -0.18
N ARG A 35 8.50 -8.96 0.11
CA ARG A 35 7.44 -9.18 -0.88
C ARG A 35 6.93 -7.87 -1.51
N GLY A 36 7.09 -6.73 -0.85
CA GLY A 36 6.58 -5.46 -1.34
C GLY A 36 6.20 -4.46 -0.25
N LEU A 37 5.41 -3.45 -0.65
CA LEU A 37 4.94 -2.38 0.21
C LEU A 37 4.03 -2.91 1.33
N ALA A 38 4.40 -2.65 2.58
CA ALA A 38 3.58 -3.00 3.75
C ALA A 38 2.69 -1.82 4.17
N GLY A 39 3.16 -0.58 3.96
CA GLY A 39 2.40 0.62 4.25
C GLY A 39 3.30 1.81 4.55
N LYS A 40 2.84 2.71 5.42
CA LYS A 40 3.61 3.89 5.84
C LYS A 40 3.52 4.13 7.34
N ILE A 41 4.55 4.78 7.89
CA ILE A 41 4.55 5.19 9.29
C ILE A 41 3.67 6.44 9.43
N PHE A 42 2.59 6.36 10.21
CA PHE A 42 1.68 7.50 10.40
C PHE A 42 1.81 8.18 11.77
N SER A 43 2.45 7.50 12.72
CA SER A 43 2.67 8.03 14.07
C SER A 43 4.00 7.53 14.63
N VAL A 44 4.75 8.41 15.28
CA VAL A 44 6.07 8.10 15.85
C VAL A 44 6.18 8.65 17.25
N THR A 45 6.57 7.79 18.18
CA THR A 45 6.99 8.15 19.54
C THR A 45 8.50 7.97 19.67
N ASP A 46 9.07 8.22 20.85
CA ASP A 46 10.50 8.05 21.07
C ASP A 46 10.96 6.59 20.94
N SER A 47 10.12 5.61 21.34
CA SER A 47 10.50 4.20 21.45
C SER A 47 9.76 3.26 20.50
N TYR A 48 8.63 3.68 19.96
CA TYR A 48 7.85 2.88 19.02
C TYR A 48 7.22 3.76 17.94
N SER A 49 6.77 3.13 16.87
CA SER A 49 6.03 3.79 15.80
C SER A 49 4.78 2.98 15.44
N LYS A 50 3.88 3.60 14.70
CA LYS A 50 2.68 2.95 14.17
C LYS A 50 2.69 3.01 12.65
N LEU A 51 2.48 1.85 12.05
CA LEU A 51 2.34 1.63 10.62
C LEU A 51 0.86 1.59 10.25
N LEU A 52 0.50 2.31 9.19
CA LEU A 52 -0.78 2.24 8.51
C LEU A 52 -0.62 1.26 7.34
N SER A 53 -1.30 0.12 7.39
CA SER A 53 -1.18 -0.92 6.37
C SER A 53 -1.71 -0.43 5.02
N ILE A 54 -1.16 -0.98 3.93
CA ILE A 54 -1.70 -0.80 2.58
C ILE A 54 -3.18 -1.18 2.42
N THR A 55 -3.70 -2.03 3.31
CA THR A 55 -5.10 -2.49 3.27
C THR A 55 -6.05 -1.61 4.08
N ASP A 56 -5.55 -0.70 4.93
CA ASP A 56 -6.37 0.20 5.74
C ASP A 56 -7.14 1.17 4.84
N ILE A 57 -8.41 1.47 5.18
CA ILE A 57 -9.27 2.36 4.38
C ILE A 57 -8.69 3.77 4.21
N ASN A 58 -7.81 4.21 5.11
CA ASN A 58 -7.17 5.52 5.08
C ASN A 58 -5.82 5.49 4.33
N PHE A 59 -5.39 4.33 3.86
CA PHE A 59 -4.16 4.21 3.10
C PHE A 59 -4.39 4.56 1.64
N SER A 60 -3.47 5.35 1.08
CA SER A 60 -3.33 5.55 -0.36
C SER A 60 -1.87 5.75 -0.75
N ALA A 61 -1.56 5.39 -1.99
CA ALA A 61 -0.25 5.58 -2.60
C ALA A 61 -0.38 5.75 -4.11
N SER A 62 0.47 6.60 -4.69
CA SER A 62 0.60 6.74 -6.14
C SER A 62 1.33 5.53 -6.71
N VAL A 63 0.74 4.91 -7.71
CA VAL A 63 1.24 3.68 -8.32
C VAL A 63 1.24 3.78 -9.84
N ARG A 64 1.93 2.84 -10.46
CA ARG A 64 1.80 2.57 -11.88
C ARG A 64 1.79 1.10 -12.18
N LEU A 65 1.25 0.76 -13.34
CA LEU A 65 1.42 -0.57 -13.93
C LEU A 65 2.86 -0.72 -14.42
N GLN A 66 3.51 -1.82 -14.05
CA GLN A 66 4.95 -2.01 -14.27
C GLN A 66 5.33 -1.95 -15.75
N GLU A 67 4.57 -2.65 -16.60
CA GLU A 67 4.87 -2.77 -18.04
C GLU A 67 4.32 -1.57 -18.83
N SER A 68 3.03 -1.29 -18.70
CA SER A 68 2.37 -0.25 -19.49
C SER A 68 2.60 1.18 -18.99
N ARG A 69 3.21 1.33 -17.80
CA ARG A 69 3.56 2.62 -17.16
C ARG A 69 2.37 3.55 -16.87
N LYS A 70 1.14 3.04 -16.98
CA LYS A 70 -0.09 3.78 -16.65
C LYS A 70 -0.13 4.11 -15.17
N GLU A 71 -0.42 5.36 -14.85
CA GLU A 71 -0.52 5.84 -13.47
C GLU A 71 -1.89 5.57 -12.86
N GLY A 72 -1.93 5.51 -11.54
CA GLY A 72 -3.15 5.48 -10.76
C GLY A 72 -2.85 5.66 -9.28
N VAL A 73 -3.89 5.47 -8.46
CA VAL A 73 -3.77 5.54 -7.00
C VAL A 73 -4.34 4.26 -6.43
N ILE A 74 -3.59 3.59 -5.56
CA ILE A 74 -4.18 2.53 -4.75
C ILE A 74 -4.87 3.09 -3.51
N SER A 75 -5.94 2.45 -3.08
CA SER A 75 -6.57 2.67 -1.77
C SER A 75 -6.80 1.35 -1.08
N GLY A 76 -6.55 1.31 0.23
CA GLY A 76 -6.98 0.18 1.05
C GLY A 76 -8.51 0.14 1.15
N THR A 77 -9.05 -1.04 1.44
CA THR A 77 -10.51 -1.25 1.53
C THR A 77 -10.97 -1.75 2.90
N GLY A 78 -10.07 -1.85 3.89
CA GLY A 78 -10.32 -2.55 5.15
C GLY A 78 -10.51 -4.06 4.99
N SER A 79 -10.03 -4.62 3.87
CA SER A 79 -10.08 -6.06 3.57
C SER A 79 -8.70 -6.55 3.11
N ARG A 80 -8.57 -7.82 2.71
CA ARG A 80 -7.33 -8.35 2.14
C ARG A 80 -7.03 -7.85 0.72
N LYS A 81 -7.94 -7.09 0.11
CA LYS A 81 -7.77 -6.51 -1.23
C LYS A 81 -7.58 -4.99 -1.13
N ILE A 82 -6.98 -4.43 -2.16
CA ILE A 82 -6.88 -2.99 -2.37
C ILE A 82 -7.50 -2.65 -3.72
N THR A 83 -7.87 -1.39 -3.92
CA THR A 83 -8.40 -0.91 -5.20
C THR A 83 -7.38 -0.04 -5.89
N LEU A 84 -7.29 -0.16 -7.22
CA LEU A 84 -6.60 0.77 -8.10
C LEU A 84 -7.63 1.68 -8.75
N MET A 85 -7.45 2.99 -8.57
CA MET A 85 -8.35 4.04 -9.02
C MET A 85 -7.66 4.99 -10.00
N TYR A 86 -8.48 5.81 -10.65
CA TYR A 86 -8.05 6.86 -11.59
C TYR A 86 -7.35 6.37 -12.87
N VAL A 87 -7.62 5.12 -13.27
CA VAL A 87 -7.21 4.60 -14.57
C VAL A 87 -8.34 4.87 -15.58
N PRO A 88 -8.11 5.66 -16.65
CA PRO A 88 -9.15 5.99 -17.64
C PRO A 88 -9.73 4.74 -18.30
N TYR A 89 -10.98 4.81 -18.76
CA TYR A 89 -11.66 3.67 -19.37
C TYR A 89 -11.04 3.22 -20.71
N GLU A 90 -10.49 4.16 -21.48
CA GLU A 90 -9.83 3.87 -22.76
C GLU A 90 -8.50 3.11 -22.57
N GLU A 91 -7.93 3.16 -21.38
CA GLU A 91 -6.65 2.53 -21.10
C GLU A 91 -6.79 1.01 -20.93
N GLU A 92 -5.99 0.26 -21.68
CA GLU A 92 -6.01 -1.20 -21.59
C GLU A 92 -5.33 -1.67 -20.29
N VAL A 93 -6.06 -2.43 -19.48
CA VAL A 93 -5.56 -3.02 -18.23
C VAL A 93 -5.88 -4.51 -18.24
N LYS A 94 -4.97 -5.34 -17.75
CA LYS A 94 -5.11 -6.80 -17.78
C LYS A 94 -5.04 -7.39 -16.37
N ILE A 95 -5.86 -8.42 -16.13
CA ILE A 95 -5.69 -9.27 -14.95
C ILE A 95 -4.31 -9.90 -15.04
N GLY A 96 -3.55 -9.86 -13.94
CA GLY A 96 -2.15 -10.28 -13.93
C GLY A 96 -1.14 -9.13 -14.06
N ASP A 97 -1.57 -7.91 -14.43
CA ASP A 97 -0.65 -6.77 -14.47
C ASP A 97 -0.11 -6.47 -13.06
N ILE A 98 1.20 -6.19 -13.01
CA ILE A 98 1.90 -5.87 -11.77
C ILE A 98 1.76 -4.39 -11.46
N VAL A 99 1.40 -4.08 -10.22
CA VAL A 99 1.32 -2.73 -9.67
C VAL A 99 2.56 -2.43 -8.83
N ILE A 100 3.20 -1.30 -9.08
CA ILE A 100 4.38 -0.80 -8.34
C ILE A 100 4.17 0.65 -7.92
N THR A 101 4.84 1.12 -6.86
CA THR A 101 4.83 2.53 -6.47
C THR A 101 5.41 3.42 -7.59
N SER A 102 4.76 4.54 -7.89
CA SER A 102 5.19 5.43 -8.97
C SER A 102 6.24 6.45 -8.54
N GLY A 103 6.25 6.81 -7.25
CA GLY A 103 7.10 7.86 -6.67
C GLY A 103 6.60 9.29 -6.91
N LEU A 104 5.44 9.48 -7.54
CA LEU A 104 4.92 10.81 -7.89
C LEU A 104 4.42 11.61 -6.67
N ASP A 105 4.00 10.95 -5.60
CA ASP A 105 3.62 11.59 -4.34
C ASP A 105 4.80 11.99 -3.47
N GLN A 106 6.03 11.60 -3.84
CA GLN A 106 7.27 11.83 -3.08
C GLN A 106 7.27 11.21 -1.67
N LEU A 107 6.27 10.38 -1.34
CA LEU A 107 6.17 9.67 -0.06
C LEU A 107 6.68 8.24 -0.14
N PHE A 108 6.52 7.62 -1.32
CA PHE A 108 6.95 6.26 -1.56
C PHE A 108 8.10 6.22 -2.57
N PRO A 109 9.22 5.54 -2.29
CA PRO A 109 10.25 5.29 -3.29
C PRO A 109 9.65 4.63 -4.53
N GLN A 110 10.12 5.00 -5.71
CA GLN A 110 9.63 4.43 -6.96
C GLN A 110 10.02 2.95 -7.09
N GLY A 111 9.09 2.12 -7.57
CA GLY A 111 9.38 0.75 -8.01
C GLY A 111 9.22 -0.33 -6.94
N ILE A 112 8.63 -0.02 -5.80
CA ILE A 112 8.30 -1.01 -4.78
C ILE A 112 7.11 -1.84 -5.27
N PRO A 113 7.20 -3.18 -5.29
CA PRO A 113 6.07 -4.06 -5.61
C PRO A 113 4.90 -3.83 -4.66
N VAL A 114 3.69 -3.71 -5.21
CA VAL A 114 2.46 -3.55 -4.43
C VAL A 114 1.60 -4.81 -4.51
N GLY A 115 1.32 -5.27 -5.73
CA GLY A 115 0.44 -6.41 -5.95
C GLY A 115 0.18 -6.69 -7.41
N VAL A 116 -0.86 -7.48 -7.65
CA VAL A 116 -1.29 -7.91 -8.98
C VAL A 116 -2.78 -7.68 -9.17
N ILE A 117 -3.19 -7.22 -10.36
CA ILE A 117 -4.61 -7.02 -10.68
C ILE A 117 -5.33 -8.36 -10.65
N SER A 118 -6.35 -8.48 -9.80
CA SER A 118 -7.17 -9.70 -9.64
C SER A 118 -8.54 -9.60 -10.28
N LYS A 119 -9.10 -8.40 -10.41
CA LYS A 119 -10.40 -8.18 -11.03
C LYS A 119 -10.44 -6.81 -11.67
N ILE A 120 -11.08 -6.73 -12.83
CA ILE A 120 -11.36 -5.47 -13.50
C ILE A 120 -12.86 -5.37 -13.62
N ASP A 121 -13.41 -4.33 -13.02
CA ASP A 121 -14.82 -4.01 -13.11
C ASP A 121 -15.02 -2.74 -13.94
N LYS A 122 -15.73 -2.91 -15.05
CA LYS A 122 -16.08 -1.85 -16.01
C LYS A 122 -17.52 -1.37 -15.81
N GLN A 123 -18.16 -1.67 -14.67
CA GLN A 123 -19.54 -1.24 -14.40
C GLN A 123 -19.64 0.30 -14.30
N GLY A 124 -20.26 0.93 -15.30
CA GLY A 124 -20.81 2.30 -15.20
C GLY A 124 -20.43 3.26 -16.34
N THR A 125 -21.15 4.37 -16.41
CA THR A 125 -20.95 5.51 -17.34
C THR A 125 -19.84 6.46 -16.88
N GLY A 126 -18.88 5.97 -16.08
CA GLY A 126 -17.80 6.76 -15.48
C GLY A 126 -16.56 6.83 -16.35
N TYR A 127 -15.74 7.87 -16.16
CA TYR A 127 -14.47 8.06 -16.89
C TYR A 127 -13.35 7.10 -16.45
N PHE A 128 -13.47 6.45 -15.29
CA PHE A 128 -12.43 5.62 -14.69
C PHE A 128 -12.91 4.19 -14.42
N GLN A 129 -11.99 3.23 -14.52
CA GLN A 129 -12.21 1.82 -14.23
C GLN A 129 -12.11 1.54 -12.73
N TYR A 130 -12.88 0.58 -12.21
CA TYR A 130 -12.70 0.07 -10.85
C TYR A 130 -11.90 -1.23 -10.90
N ILE A 131 -10.70 -1.22 -10.35
CA ILE A 131 -9.76 -2.34 -10.48
C ILE A 131 -9.43 -2.87 -9.09
N GLU A 132 -9.61 -4.16 -8.87
CA GLU A 132 -9.18 -4.83 -7.65
C GLU A 132 -7.75 -5.35 -7.82
N VAL A 133 -6.94 -5.14 -6.81
CA VAL A 133 -5.55 -5.59 -6.73
C VAL A 133 -5.41 -6.49 -5.52
N THR A 134 -4.76 -7.63 -5.72
CA THR A 134 -4.31 -8.50 -4.64
C THR A 134 -2.91 -8.07 -4.23
N PRO A 135 -2.71 -7.56 -3.00
CA PRO A 135 -1.39 -7.19 -2.53
C PRO A 135 -0.44 -8.37 -2.45
N TYR A 136 0.85 -8.12 -2.63
CA TYR A 136 1.88 -9.14 -2.39
C TYR A 136 2.14 -9.36 -0.90
N VAL A 137 1.92 -8.35 -0.07
CA VAL A 137 2.06 -8.41 1.39
C VAL A 137 0.75 -8.87 2.01
N ASP A 138 0.80 -9.93 2.82
CA ASP A 138 -0.31 -10.32 3.69
C ASP A 138 -0.05 -9.77 5.10
N ASP A 139 -0.95 -8.91 5.54
CA ASP A 139 -0.90 -8.30 6.86
C ASP A 139 -0.85 -9.34 7.98
N SER A 140 -1.60 -10.44 7.86
CA SER A 140 -1.68 -11.47 8.89
C SER A 140 -0.37 -12.24 9.09
N GLU A 141 0.46 -12.30 8.05
CA GLU A 141 1.77 -12.98 8.04
C GLU A 141 2.94 -12.01 8.28
N THR A 142 2.69 -10.70 8.33
CA THR A 142 3.76 -9.70 8.44
C THR A 142 4.28 -9.59 9.87
N GLU A 143 5.47 -10.13 10.14
CA GLU A 143 6.12 -10.06 11.47
C GLU A 143 7.15 -8.94 11.58
N GLU A 144 7.79 -8.60 10.47
CA GLU A 144 8.85 -7.59 10.40
C GLU A 144 8.71 -6.73 9.15
N VAL A 145 9.11 -5.47 9.27
CA VAL A 145 9.19 -4.52 8.16
C VAL A 145 10.53 -3.81 8.17
N LEU A 146 11.02 -3.47 6.98
CA LEU A 146 12.10 -2.53 6.78
C LEU A 146 11.50 -1.13 6.55
N ILE A 147 11.96 -0.16 7.33
CA ILE A 147 11.54 1.25 7.19
C ILE A 147 12.57 1.95 6.32
N ILE A 148 12.11 2.58 5.24
CA ILE A 148 12.96 3.24 4.24
C ILE A 148 12.51 4.67 4.00
N LYS A 149 13.49 5.55 3.75
CA LYS A 149 13.30 6.96 3.38
C LYS A 149 13.45 7.12 1.88
#